data_AF-A0A168RZT7-F1
#
_entry.id   AF-A0A168RZT7-F1
#
_cell.length_a   1.000
_cell.length_b   1.000
_cell.length_c   1.000
_cell.angle_alpha   90.00
_cell.angle_beta   90.00
_cell.angle_gamma   90.00
#
_symmetry.space_group_name_H-M   'P 1'
#
loop_
_entity.id
_entity.type
_entity.pdbx_description
1 polymer ?
#
loop_
_entity_poly.entity_id
_entity_poly.type
_entity_poly.pdbx_seq_one_letter_code
_entity_poly.pdbx_strand_id
1 'polypeptide(L)'
;MTVTGFPLGYFYIISQLNGLVLDVFDGENGQDGSIIVTAVKKEKSPERDSQLWMHQDGFLTNKAAGLVLDVGKAGTFRAIFTGEERLFLDHMKEADEAHDQRFGYDGNHIYTLSDSNVVVHLRKSEEQVGARVIVYKRREEEDPSHPHLNQKWSIELGDPPKVVDPEEEEDGKSERLQAWFGNWFGWGDKKKHILQERELDDAHKKVYHEKKAHASHQLVAGAVAYQAVKVWEKQQEEKGEPVSHGTMKKVIASIAAAELVKVFEERGGQEDEEDDADGEKKKQKKGMMENMATSAAMNLIESKYGFK
;
A
#
# COMPACT_ATOMS: atom_id res chain seq x y z
N MET A 1 -8.14 22.57 8.21
CA MET A 1 -8.14 21.37 9.07
C MET A 1 -6.72 20.87 9.13
N THR A 2 -6.11 20.78 10.31
CA THR A 2 -4.79 20.15 10.47
C THR A 2 -4.96 18.66 10.25
N VAL A 3 -4.24 18.09 9.29
CA VAL A 3 -4.30 16.66 8.99
C VAL A 3 -3.63 15.91 10.14
N THR A 4 -4.39 15.12 10.90
CA THR A 4 -3.93 14.39 12.11
C THR A 4 -3.61 12.92 11.83
N GLY A 5 -3.19 12.59 10.61
CA GLY A 5 -2.91 11.23 10.16
C GLY A 5 -2.26 11.21 8.78
N PHE A 6 -1.77 10.06 8.32
CA PHE A 6 -1.26 9.97 6.96
C PHE A 6 -2.40 10.12 5.94
N PRO A 7 -2.18 10.82 4.82
CA PRO A 7 -3.17 10.93 3.77
C PRO A 7 -3.29 9.63 3.00
N LEU A 8 -4.38 9.50 2.24
CA LEU A 8 -4.55 8.43 1.26
C LEU A 8 -3.69 8.76 0.02
N GLY A 9 -3.08 7.73 -0.56
CA GLY A 9 -2.21 7.85 -1.74
C GLY A 9 -0.73 7.89 -1.41
N TYR A 10 0.09 8.13 -2.44
CA TYR A 10 1.53 8.31 -2.28
C TYR A 10 1.86 9.73 -1.85
N PHE A 11 2.80 9.87 -0.91
CA PHE A 11 3.22 11.16 -0.38
C PHE A 11 4.72 11.22 -0.14
N TYR A 12 5.24 12.44 -0.17
CA TYR A 12 6.54 12.78 0.38
C TYR A 12 6.43 12.97 1.89
N ILE A 13 7.46 12.53 2.60
CA ILE A 13 7.67 12.86 4.00
C ILE A 13 8.80 13.88 4.06
N ILE A 14 8.47 15.11 4.45
CA ILE A 14 9.34 16.28 4.35
C ILE A 14 9.80 16.70 5.74
N SER A 15 11.11 16.77 5.96
CA SER A 15 11.70 17.26 7.20
C SER A 15 11.39 18.75 7.38
N GLN A 16 10.78 19.12 8.52
CA GLN A 16 10.56 20.53 8.85
C GLN A 16 11.85 21.26 9.25
N LEU A 17 12.96 20.54 9.48
CA LEU A 17 14.27 21.15 9.77
C LEU A 17 14.89 21.78 8.52
N ASN A 18 14.91 21.05 7.40
CA ASN A 18 15.72 21.39 6.23
C ASN A 18 14.96 21.29 4.89
N GLY A 19 13.67 20.92 4.90
CA GLY A 19 12.84 20.81 3.69
C GLY A 19 13.19 19.63 2.77
N LEU A 20 14.13 18.77 3.18
CA LEU A 20 14.49 17.56 2.44
C LEU A 20 13.47 16.44 2.68
N VAL A 21 13.37 15.50 1.75
CA VAL A 21 12.40 14.39 1.80
C VAL A 21 13.06 13.09 2.26
N LEU A 22 12.32 12.19 2.92
CA LEU A 22 12.78 10.82 3.12
C LEU A 22 12.97 10.12 1.77
N ASP A 23 14.16 9.55 1.57
CA ASP A 23 14.56 8.81 0.38
C ASP A 23 15.21 7.48 0.81
N VAL A 24 15.09 6.50 -0.06
CA VAL A 24 15.86 5.25 0.01
C VAL A 24 17.27 5.55 -0.50
N PHE A 25 18.31 5.23 0.27
CA PHE A 25 19.68 5.60 -0.07
C PHE A 25 20.14 5.07 -1.43
N ASP A 26 19.75 3.85 -1.78
CA ASP A 26 20.06 3.21 -3.07
C ASP A 26 19.10 3.63 -4.20
N GLY A 27 18.19 4.58 -3.93
CA GLY A 27 17.21 5.11 -4.87
C GLY A 27 16.25 4.04 -5.38
N GLU A 28 16.06 4.00 -6.70
CA GLU A 28 15.20 3.00 -7.38
C GLU A 28 15.71 1.56 -7.20
N ASN A 29 16.96 1.36 -6.79
CA ASN A 29 17.54 0.04 -6.52
C ASN A 29 17.43 -0.36 -5.04
N GLY A 30 16.54 0.28 -4.28
CA GLY A 30 16.26 -0.08 -2.90
C GLY A 30 15.93 -1.56 -2.74
N GLN A 31 16.55 -2.20 -1.75
CA GLN A 31 16.38 -3.61 -1.43
C GLN A 31 16.25 -3.79 0.09
N ASP A 32 16.07 -5.04 0.52
CA ASP A 32 16.09 -5.39 1.95
C ASP A 32 17.38 -4.87 2.62
N GLY A 33 17.22 -4.16 3.73
CA GLY A 33 18.29 -3.51 4.49
C GLY A 33 18.75 -2.17 3.94
N SER A 34 18.21 -1.69 2.81
CA SER A 34 18.52 -0.34 2.31
C SER A 34 18.15 0.71 3.36
N ILE A 35 19.09 1.59 3.66
CA ILE A 35 18.92 2.61 4.71
C ILE A 35 18.13 3.81 4.21
N ILE A 36 17.49 4.50 5.15
CA ILE A 36 16.70 5.69 4.87
C ILE A 36 17.47 6.96 5.23
N VAL A 37 17.46 7.91 4.30
CA VAL A 37 18.17 9.20 4.39
C VAL A 37 17.28 10.34 3.96
N THR A 38 17.73 11.58 4.15
CA THR A 38 17.09 12.74 3.51
C THR A 38 17.73 13.09 2.17
N ALA A 39 16.93 13.44 1.17
CA ALA A 39 17.41 13.87 -0.14
C ALA A 39 16.64 15.07 -0.70
N VAL A 40 17.16 15.64 -1.79
CA VAL A 40 16.43 16.66 -2.56
C VAL A 40 15.21 15.99 -3.20
N LYS A 41 14.05 16.63 -3.06
CA LYS A 41 12.80 16.18 -3.69
C LYS A 41 12.96 16.06 -5.21
N LYS A 42 12.53 14.92 -5.75
CA LYS A 42 12.47 14.63 -7.19
C LYS A 42 11.00 14.71 -7.61
N GLU A 43 10.72 15.27 -8.78
CA GLU A 43 9.33 15.58 -9.18
C GLU A 43 8.72 14.56 -10.16
N LYS A 44 9.56 13.74 -10.81
CA LYS A 44 9.13 12.85 -11.90
C LYS A 44 9.41 11.40 -11.60
N SER A 45 8.51 10.56 -12.09
CA SER A 45 8.68 9.11 -12.13
C SER A 45 9.64 8.74 -13.29
N PRO A 46 10.49 7.72 -13.14
CA PRO A 46 10.62 6.83 -11.98
C PRO A 46 11.45 7.38 -10.81
N GLU A 47 12.19 8.46 -10.99
CA GLU A 47 13.22 8.89 -10.03
C GLU A 47 12.65 9.24 -8.66
N ARG A 48 11.46 9.85 -8.62
CA ARG A 48 10.75 10.21 -7.40
C ARG A 48 10.19 9.03 -6.62
N ASP A 49 10.02 7.87 -7.23
CA ASP A 49 9.31 6.75 -6.60
C ASP A 49 10.09 6.19 -5.40
N SER A 50 11.41 6.40 -5.37
CA SER A 50 12.26 6.14 -4.20
C SER A 50 11.95 7.03 -2.99
N GLN A 51 11.28 8.15 -3.19
CA GLN A 51 10.92 9.16 -2.18
C GLN A 51 9.43 9.15 -1.81
N LEU A 52 8.64 8.32 -2.48
CA LEU A 52 7.21 8.23 -2.28
C LEU A 52 6.86 7.08 -1.33
N TRP A 53 6.04 7.41 -0.36
CA TRP A 53 5.60 6.51 0.71
C TRP A 53 4.08 6.43 0.71
N MET A 54 3.55 5.29 1.14
CA MET A 54 2.12 5.11 1.35
C MET A 54 1.88 4.44 2.70
N HIS A 55 0.90 4.94 3.44
CA HIS A 55 0.53 4.39 4.74
C HIS A 55 -0.69 3.48 4.64
N GLN A 56 -0.59 2.24 5.12
CA GLN A 56 -1.71 1.29 5.22
C GLN A 56 -1.53 0.38 6.43
N ASP A 57 -2.57 0.27 7.27
CA ASP A 57 -2.57 -0.58 8.48
C ASP A 57 -1.31 -0.40 9.36
N GLY A 58 -0.85 0.84 9.48
CA GLY A 58 0.37 1.18 10.21
C GLY A 58 1.67 1.01 9.44
N PHE A 59 1.71 0.31 8.31
CA PHE A 59 2.92 0.21 7.49
C PHE A 59 3.15 1.45 6.65
N LEU A 60 4.41 1.82 6.44
CA LEU A 60 4.83 2.79 5.44
C LEU A 60 5.57 2.09 4.31
N THR A 61 4.93 1.90 3.16
CA THR A 61 5.50 1.20 2.00
C THR A 61 6.15 2.18 1.04
N ASN A 62 7.39 1.90 0.62
CA ASN A 62 8.07 2.67 -0.42
C ASN A 62 7.55 2.27 -1.82
N LYS A 63 7.30 3.27 -2.69
CA LYS A 63 6.73 3.04 -4.02
C LYS A 63 7.69 2.29 -4.96
N ALA A 64 8.96 2.68 -5.02
CA ALA A 64 9.92 2.05 -5.93
C ALA A 64 10.24 0.60 -5.52
N ALA A 65 10.56 0.38 -4.25
CA ALA A 65 11.01 -0.92 -3.77
C ALA A 65 9.86 -1.90 -3.48
N GLY A 66 8.68 -1.41 -3.11
CA GLY A 66 7.61 -2.26 -2.57
C GLY A 66 8.00 -2.91 -1.23
N LEU A 67 8.89 -2.30 -0.47
CA LEU A 67 9.27 -2.73 0.88
C LEU A 67 8.73 -1.74 1.91
N VAL A 68 8.61 -2.19 3.16
CA VAL A 68 8.09 -1.36 4.24
C VAL A 68 9.21 -0.77 5.07
N LEU A 69 8.94 0.39 5.66
CA LEU A 69 9.78 1.00 6.66
C LEU A 69 9.85 0.09 7.89
N ASP A 70 11.05 -0.10 8.42
CA ASP A 70 11.32 -0.98 9.56
C ASP A 70 12.32 -0.32 10.51
N VAL A 71 12.10 -0.50 11.81
CA VAL A 71 13.00 -0.07 12.89
C VAL A 71 13.92 -1.22 13.29
N GLY A 72 15.22 -0.96 13.29
CA GLY A 72 16.14 -1.91 13.91
C GLY A 72 17.54 -1.36 14.14
N LYS A 73 18.41 -2.21 14.69
CA LYS A 73 19.71 -1.78 15.21
C LYS A 73 20.60 -1.24 14.10
N ALA A 74 21.22 -0.08 14.35
CA ALA A 74 22.29 0.41 13.50
C ALA A 74 23.43 -0.61 13.45
N GLY A 75 23.84 -1.06 12.26
CA GLY A 75 24.99 -1.96 12.06
C GLY A 75 26.37 -1.37 12.38
N THR A 76 26.45 -0.25 13.12
CA THR A 76 27.71 0.42 13.49
C THR A 76 28.22 -0.07 14.83
N PHE A 77 29.55 -0.20 14.99
CA PHE A 77 30.17 -0.62 16.26
C PHE A 77 29.69 0.17 17.49
N ARG A 78 29.48 1.49 17.33
CA ARG A 78 28.95 2.35 18.40
C ARG A 78 27.56 1.91 18.89
N ALA A 79 26.71 1.41 17.99
CA ALA A 79 25.33 1.03 18.31
C ALA A 79 25.26 -0.18 19.25
N ILE A 80 26.31 -1.01 19.29
CA ILE A 80 26.44 -2.10 20.26
C ILE A 80 26.35 -1.56 21.70
N PHE A 81 26.90 -0.36 21.94
CA PHE A 81 26.92 0.26 23.26
C PHE A 81 25.81 1.29 23.47
N THR A 82 25.31 1.91 22.41
CA THR A 82 24.29 2.97 22.53
C THR A 82 22.87 2.49 22.32
N GLY A 83 22.67 1.26 21.82
CA GLY A 83 21.34 0.76 21.44
C GLY A 83 20.67 1.61 20.36
N GLU A 84 21.46 2.25 19.49
CA GLU A 84 20.89 3.14 18.47
C GLU A 84 20.20 2.34 17.37
N GLU A 85 18.95 2.71 17.11
CA GLU A 85 18.13 2.14 16.05
C GLU A 85 17.98 3.11 14.89
N ARG A 86 17.75 2.58 13.70
CA ARG A 86 17.57 3.32 12.46
C ARG A 86 16.44 2.74 11.64
N LEU A 87 16.09 3.49 10.61
CA LEU A 87 15.12 3.08 9.62
C LEU A 87 15.81 2.42 8.42
N PHE A 88 15.24 1.32 7.98
CA PHE A 88 15.59 0.62 6.74
C PHE A 88 14.32 0.16 6.01
N LEU A 89 14.51 -0.40 4.83
CA LEU A 89 13.51 -1.19 4.12
C LEU A 89 13.61 -2.66 4.53
N ASP A 90 12.47 -3.29 4.79
CA ASP A 90 12.35 -4.73 5.02
C ASP A 90 11.07 -5.27 4.35
N HIS A 91 11.00 -6.59 4.23
CA HIS A 91 9.77 -7.28 3.89
C HIS A 91 8.72 -7.09 4.99
N MET A 92 7.48 -6.93 4.56
CA MET A 92 6.33 -6.84 5.45
C MET A 92 6.22 -8.09 6.35
N LYS A 93 6.36 -7.91 7.66
CA LYS A 93 6.17 -8.91 8.69
C LYS A 93 4.69 -9.09 9.01
N GLU A 94 4.30 -10.28 9.47
CA GLU A 94 2.91 -10.60 9.81
C GLU A 94 2.66 -10.54 11.32
N ALA A 95 1.43 -10.21 11.69
CA ALA A 95 0.91 -10.27 13.06
C ALA A 95 1.88 -9.64 14.09
N ASP A 96 2.24 -10.38 15.13
CA ASP A 96 2.99 -9.92 16.29
C ASP A 96 4.46 -9.58 15.95
N GLU A 97 5.00 -10.09 14.84
CA GLU A 97 6.37 -9.82 14.41
C GLU A 97 6.53 -8.41 13.85
N ALA A 98 5.44 -7.75 13.47
CA ALA A 98 5.48 -6.53 12.67
C ALA A 98 5.47 -5.23 13.51
N HIS A 99 5.66 -5.33 14.83
CA HIS A 99 5.58 -4.22 15.78
C HIS A 99 6.63 -3.12 15.54
N ASP A 100 7.75 -3.45 14.89
CA ASP A 100 8.84 -2.57 14.47
C ASP A 100 8.60 -1.94 13.07
N GLN A 101 7.52 -2.33 12.39
CA GLN A 101 7.12 -1.84 11.06
C GLN A 101 5.84 -1.00 11.10
N ARG A 102 5.35 -0.65 12.30
CA ARG A 102 4.09 0.08 12.50
C ARG A 102 4.34 1.51 12.94
N PHE A 103 3.78 2.44 12.18
CA PHE A 103 3.91 3.87 12.38
C PHE A 103 2.55 4.57 12.37
N GLY A 104 2.43 5.64 13.16
CA GLY A 104 1.36 6.61 13.11
C GLY A 104 1.91 8.01 12.84
N TYR A 105 1.02 8.96 12.53
CA TYR A 105 1.36 10.37 12.35
C TYR A 105 0.35 11.25 13.07
N ASP A 106 0.83 12.21 13.87
CA ASP A 106 -0.02 13.09 14.68
C ASP A 106 -0.20 14.50 14.08
N GLY A 107 0.30 14.73 12.85
CA GLY A 107 0.34 16.04 12.21
C GLY A 107 1.68 16.76 12.35
N ASN A 108 2.58 16.27 13.21
CA ASN A 108 3.95 16.76 13.35
C ASN A 108 4.98 15.63 13.42
N HIS A 109 4.68 14.55 14.15
CA HIS A 109 5.61 13.46 14.43
C HIS A 109 5.12 12.19 13.77
N ILE A 110 6.05 11.47 13.16
CA ILE A 110 5.86 10.06 12.81
C ILE A 110 6.36 9.25 14.00
N TYR A 111 5.49 8.44 14.60
CA TYR A 111 5.78 7.67 15.82
C TYR A 111 5.57 6.19 15.59
N THR A 112 6.25 5.34 16.36
CA THR A 112 6.00 3.89 16.32
C THR A 112 4.70 3.55 17.04
N LEU A 113 3.89 2.63 16.51
CA LEU A 113 2.64 2.23 17.18
C LEU A 113 2.88 1.40 18.44
N SER A 114 4.05 0.76 18.57
CA SER A 114 4.47 0.02 19.76
C SER A 114 4.83 0.93 20.94
N ASP A 115 5.39 2.12 20.66
CA ASP A 115 5.61 3.19 21.64
C ASP A 115 5.48 4.57 20.97
N SER A 116 4.41 5.30 21.27
CA SER A 116 4.16 6.63 20.71
C SER A 116 5.16 7.70 21.16
N ASN A 117 5.99 7.42 22.18
CA ASN A 117 7.10 8.28 22.59
C ASN A 117 8.36 8.03 21.77
N VAL A 118 8.39 7.06 20.87
CA VAL A 118 9.50 6.83 19.94
C VAL A 118 9.11 7.38 18.57
N VAL A 119 9.84 8.40 18.12
CA VAL A 119 9.53 9.17 16.90
C VAL A 119 10.68 9.15 15.90
N VAL A 120 10.33 9.26 14.62
CA VAL A 120 11.27 9.45 13.52
C VAL A 120 12.03 10.76 13.71
N HIS A 121 13.36 10.67 13.64
CA HIS A 121 14.27 11.73 14.05
C HIS A 121 15.44 11.84 13.07
N LEU A 122 15.75 13.07 12.66
CA LEU A 122 16.92 13.37 11.85
C LEU A 122 18.16 13.48 12.74
N ARG A 123 19.09 12.54 12.57
CA ARG A 123 20.22 12.37 13.49
C ARG A 123 21.08 13.63 13.54
N LYS A 124 21.38 14.11 14.76
CA LYS A 124 22.25 15.28 15.03
C LYS A 124 21.76 16.59 14.39
N SER A 125 20.50 16.67 13.97
CA SER A 125 20.01 17.83 13.22
C SER A 125 20.88 18.13 11.99
N GLU A 126 21.38 17.09 11.33
CA GLU A 126 22.17 17.24 10.11
C GLU A 126 21.29 17.79 8.99
N GLU A 127 21.60 18.99 8.52
CA GLU A 127 20.78 19.69 7.52
C GLU A 127 21.11 19.28 6.07
N GLN A 128 22.25 18.61 5.86
CA GLN A 128 22.72 18.21 4.54
C GLN A 128 21.99 16.98 3.97
N VAL A 129 22.03 16.85 2.64
CA VAL A 129 21.59 15.64 1.92
C VAL A 129 22.37 14.42 2.42
N GLY A 130 21.69 13.28 2.52
CA GLY A 130 22.24 12.03 3.03
C GLY A 130 22.22 11.92 4.56
N ALA A 131 21.59 12.87 5.26
CA ALA A 131 21.42 12.78 6.70
C ALA A 131 20.64 11.51 7.07
N ARG A 132 21.14 10.79 8.07
CA ARG A 132 20.58 9.50 8.49
C ARG A 132 19.32 9.72 9.31
N VAL A 133 18.28 8.96 8.99
CA VAL A 133 17.04 8.94 9.76
C VAL A 133 17.09 7.81 10.79
N ILE A 134 16.73 8.15 12.02
CA ILE A 134 16.69 7.23 13.16
C ILE A 134 15.32 7.26 13.83
N VAL A 135 15.10 6.37 14.79
CA VAL A 135 14.07 6.58 15.80
C VAL A 135 14.70 7.04 17.11
N TYR A 136 14.01 7.90 17.83
CA TYR A 136 14.48 8.43 19.10
C TYR A 136 13.33 8.84 20.01
N LYS A 137 13.59 8.95 21.32
CA LYS A 137 12.59 9.46 22.26
C LYS A 137 12.12 10.86 21.84
N ARG A 138 10.81 11.05 21.76
CA ARG A 138 10.13 12.33 21.52
C ARG A 138 10.58 13.32 22.59
N ARG A 139 10.99 14.51 22.15
CA ARG A 139 11.39 15.58 23.05
C ARG A 139 10.18 16.43 23.40
N GLU A 140 10.13 16.87 24.65
CA GLU A 140 9.08 17.76 25.14
C GLU A 140 9.32 19.18 24.59
N GLU A 141 8.26 19.85 24.15
CA GLU A 141 8.33 21.23 23.68
C GLU A 141 8.28 22.18 24.87
N GLU A 142 9.31 22.12 25.74
CA GLU A 142 9.42 22.96 26.94
C GLU A 142 9.72 24.43 26.58
N ASP A 143 10.43 24.66 25.47
CA ASP A 143 10.83 25.97 24.99
C ASP A 143 10.34 26.22 23.55
N PRO A 144 9.34 27.08 23.34
CA PRO A 144 8.84 27.43 22.01
C PRO A 144 9.90 28.01 21.07
N SER A 145 11.02 28.52 21.59
CA SER A 145 12.12 29.04 20.78
C SER A 145 13.04 27.93 20.21
N HIS A 146 12.90 26.69 20.66
CA HIS A 146 13.66 25.53 20.19
C HIS A 146 12.74 24.35 19.84
N PRO A 147 11.93 24.44 18.76
CA PRO A 147 10.80 23.53 18.50
C PRO A 147 11.18 22.11 18.03
N HIS A 148 12.41 21.63 18.28
CA HIS A 148 12.90 20.29 17.92
C HIS A 148 12.55 19.87 16.48
N LEU A 149 12.77 20.76 15.50
CA LEU A 149 12.37 20.58 14.10
C LEU A 149 12.92 19.30 13.47
N ASN A 150 14.02 18.76 13.99
CA ASN A 150 14.60 17.49 13.56
C ASN A 150 13.76 16.25 13.97
N GLN A 151 12.66 16.41 14.68
CA GLN A 151 11.63 15.37 14.93
C GLN A 151 10.29 15.67 14.26
N LYS A 152 10.20 16.80 13.53
CA LYS A 152 8.97 17.27 12.90
C LYS A 152 8.99 17.04 11.40
N TRP A 153 7.89 16.50 10.89
CA TRP A 153 7.71 16.10 9.52
C TRP A 153 6.43 16.72 8.98
N SER A 154 6.44 17.09 7.71
CA SER A 154 5.27 17.50 6.94
C SER A 154 5.00 16.45 5.89
N ILE A 155 3.72 16.23 5.57
CA ILE A 155 3.32 15.30 4.53
C ILE A 155 2.76 16.08 3.34
N GLU A 156 3.31 15.82 2.16
CA GLU A 156 2.87 16.42 0.90
C GLU A 156 2.48 15.30 -0.06
N LEU A 157 1.28 15.36 -0.64
CA LEU A 157 0.87 14.37 -1.64
C LEU A 157 1.83 14.39 -2.83
N GLY A 158 2.26 13.20 -3.26
CA GLY A 158 3.24 13.03 -4.34
C GLY A 158 2.66 13.32 -5.72
N ASP A 159 1.33 13.18 -5.83
CA ASP A 159 0.53 13.58 -6.96
C ASP A 159 -0.50 14.61 -6.47
N PRO A 160 -0.80 15.67 -7.25
CA PRO A 160 -1.77 16.66 -6.82
C PRO A 160 -3.09 15.95 -6.50
N PRO A 161 -3.77 16.28 -5.38
CA PRO A 161 -5.16 15.90 -5.25
C PRO A 161 -5.90 16.55 -6.42
N LYS A 162 -6.25 15.75 -7.43
CA LYS A 162 -7.10 16.24 -8.51
C LYS A 162 -8.37 16.78 -7.89
N VAL A 163 -8.84 17.94 -8.36
CA VAL A 163 -10.11 18.51 -7.91
C VAL A 163 -11.17 17.48 -8.21
N VAL A 164 -11.69 16.86 -7.16
CA VAL A 164 -12.66 15.77 -7.25
C VAL A 164 -13.97 16.38 -7.75
N ASP A 165 -14.26 16.23 -9.03
CA ASP A 165 -15.64 16.22 -9.50
C ASP A 165 -16.34 15.07 -8.73
N PRO A 166 -17.56 15.23 -8.17
CA PRO A 166 -18.29 14.12 -7.57
C PRO A 166 -18.44 12.88 -8.47
N GLU A 167 -18.31 13.04 -9.79
CA GLU A 167 -18.22 11.93 -10.76
C GLU A 167 -16.80 11.29 -10.84
N GLU A 168 -15.76 11.99 -10.39
CA GLU A 168 -14.34 11.60 -10.30
C GLU A 168 -13.88 11.20 -8.87
N GLU A 169 -14.80 10.93 -7.93
CA GLU A 169 -14.50 10.23 -6.64
C GLU A 169 -13.76 8.87 -6.82
N GLU A 170 -13.59 8.44 -8.07
CA GLU A 170 -12.99 7.19 -8.48
C GLU A 170 -11.49 7.21 -8.68
N ASP A 171 -10.82 8.34 -8.92
CA ASP A 171 -9.37 8.33 -9.16
C ASP A 171 -8.59 7.98 -7.88
N GLY A 172 -9.04 8.44 -6.71
CA GLY A 172 -8.49 7.97 -5.42
C GLY A 172 -8.78 6.49 -5.14
N LYS A 173 -9.82 5.91 -5.77
CA LYS A 173 -10.13 4.46 -5.70
C LYS A 173 -9.33 3.66 -6.74
N SER A 174 -9.06 4.24 -7.90
CA SER A 174 -8.21 3.70 -8.98
C SER A 174 -6.74 3.70 -8.54
N GLU A 175 -6.28 4.74 -7.84
CA GLU A 175 -4.95 4.79 -7.21
C GLU A 175 -4.83 3.83 -6.02
N ARG A 176 -5.89 3.63 -5.23
CA ARG A 176 -5.96 2.56 -4.21
C ARG A 176 -5.84 1.18 -4.82
N LEU A 177 -6.46 0.97 -5.98
CA LEU A 177 -6.40 -0.29 -6.70
C LEU A 177 -5.03 -0.43 -7.43
N GLN A 178 -4.45 0.63 -7.98
CA GLN A 178 -3.07 0.65 -8.50
C GLN A 178 -2.05 0.39 -7.39
N ALA A 179 -2.26 0.92 -6.20
CA ALA A 179 -1.50 0.60 -4.99
C ALA A 179 -1.67 -0.87 -4.57
N TRP A 180 -2.81 -1.48 -4.89
CA TRP A 180 -3.10 -2.88 -4.63
C TRP A 180 -2.44 -3.84 -5.65
N PHE A 181 -2.27 -3.40 -6.90
CA PHE A 181 -1.83 -4.21 -8.04
C PHE A 181 -0.45 -3.85 -8.61
N GLY A 182 0.16 -2.76 -8.16
CA GLY A 182 1.26 -2.05 -8.82
C GLY A 182 2.68 -2.58 -8.64
N ASN A 183 2.89 -3.76 -8.05
CA ASN A 183 4.18 -4.46 -8.18
C ASN A 183 4.04 -5.98 -8.00
N TRP A 184 3.23 -6.61 -8.84
CA TRP A 184 2.79 -8.01 -8.81
C TRP A 184 3.89 -9.10 -8.72
N PHE A 185 5.19 -8.77 -8.88
CA PHE A 185 6.28 -9.76 -8.83
C PHE A 185 7.02 -9.87 -7.48
N GLY A 186 6.72 -9.03 -6.48
CA GLY A 186 7.48 -8.99 -5.21
C GLY A 186 6.80 -9.64 -3.99
N TRP A 187 5.56 -10.12 -4.11
CA TRP A 187 4.73 -10.42 -2.94
C TRP A 187 4.23 -11.88 -2.98
N GLY A 188 4.89 -12.74 -2.20
CA GLY A 188 4.45 -14.12 -1.97
C GLY A 188 3.17 -14.24 -1.14
N ASP A 189 2.94 -15.42 -0.55
CA ASP A 189 1.71 -15.84 0.16
C ASP A 189 1.30 -15.03 1.42
N LYS A 190 1.92 -13.88 1.70
CA LYS A 190 1.79 -13.13 2.95
C LYS A 190 0.89 -11.90 2.84
N LYS A 191 -0.45 -12.04 2.75
CA LYS A 191 -1.40 -10.91 2.76
C LYS A 191 -2.80 -11.29 3.28
N LYS A 192 -3.07 -11.20 4.58
CA LYS A 192 -4.42 -11.49 5.14
C LYS A 192 -5.32 -10.31 5.53
N HIS A 193 -4.93 -9.04 5.39
CA HIS A 193 -5.78 -7.93 5.89
C HIS A 193 -5.88 -6.66 5.01
N ILE A 194 -5.71 -6.78 3.68
CA ILE A 194 -5.56 -5.59 2.81
C ILE A 194 -6.82 -5.26 1.98
N LEU A 195 -7.92 -6.02 2.12
CA LEU A 195 -9.21 -5.67 1.50
C LEU A 195 -10.35 -5.75 2.52
N GLN A 196 -11.06 -4.65 2.70
CA GLN A 196 -12.30 -4.65 3.48
C GLN A 196 -13.46 -5.07 2.58
N GLU A 197 -14.34 -5.94 3.10
CA GLU A 197 -15.54 -6.40 2.39
C GLU A 197 -16.36 -5.26 1.78
N ARG A 198 -16.48 -4.14 2.50
CA ARG A 198 -17.20 -2.94 2.06
C ARG A 198 -16.66 -2.37 0.74
N GLU A 199 -15.36 -2.45 0.50
CA GLU A 199 -14.75 -1.91 -0.72
C GLU A 199 -15.01 -2.81 -1.93
N LEU A 200 -15.06 -4.12 -1.70
CA LEU A 200 -15.43 -5.11 -2.72
C LEU A 200 -16.93 -5.08 -3.04
N ASP A 201 -17.78 -4.84 -2.04
CA ASP A 201 -19.21 -4.62 -2.21
C ASP A 201 -19.52 -3.35 -3.04
N ASP A 202 -18.81 -2.24 -2.76
CA ASP A 202 -18.93 -1.01 -3.56
C ASP A 202 -18.52 -1.24 -5.03
N ALA A 203 -17.41 -1.96 -5.24
CA ALA A 203 -16.97 -2.34 -6.59
C ALA A 203 -18.03 -3.19 -7.31
N HIS A 204 -18.59 -4.17 -6.61
CA HIS A 204 -19.65 -5.02 -7.13
C HIS A 204 -20.89 -4.23 -7.52
N LYS A 205 -21.34 -3.31 -6.67
CA LYS A 205 -22.46 -2.42 -6.95
C LYS A 205 -22.25 -1.63 -8.24
N LYS A 206 -21.07 -1.00 -8.39
CA LYS A 206 -20.72 -0.21 -9.58
C LYS A 206 -20.69 -1.04 -10.86
N VAL A 207 -20.18 -2.26 -10.79
CA VAL A 207 -19.98 -3.13 -11.96
C VAL A 207 -21.25 -3.86 -12.37
N TYR A 208 -21.96 -4.48 -11.42
CA TYR A 208 -23.09 -5.36 -11.69
C TYR A 208 -24.45 -4.65 -11.61
N HIS A 209 -24.62 -3.65 -10.74
CA HIS A 209 -25.90 -2.97 -10.55
C HIS A 209 -25.99 -1.67 -11.35
N GLU A 210 -25.00 -0.80 -11.20
CA GLU A 210 -24.96 0.49 -11.88
C GLU A 210 -24.49 0.37 -13.34
N LYS A 211 -23.92 -0.79 -13.71
CA LYS A 211 -23.40 -1.11 -15.06
C LYS A 211 -22.51 -0.01 -15.62
N LYS A 212 -21.56 0.47 -14.81
CA LYS A 212 -20.68 1.58 -15.18
C LYS A 212 -20.00 1.33 -16.53
N ALA A 213 -20.21 2.26 -17.48
CA ALA A 213 -19.76 2.14 -18.86
C ALA A 213 -18.23 2.06 -18.99
N HIS A 214 -17.50 2.84 -18.19
CA HIS A 214 -16.04 2.81 -18.12
C HIS A 214 -15.61 2.51 -16.69
N ALA A 215 -15.13 1.28 -16.46
CA ALA A 215 -14.63 0.82 -15.19
C ALA A 215 -13.24 0.22 -15.39
N SER A 216 -12.30 0.55 -14.50
CA SER A 216 -10.94 0.05 -14.59
C SER A 216 -10.89 -1.48 -14.44
N HIS A 217 -9.86 -2.13 -15.00
CA HIS A 217 -9.60 -3.57 -14.85
C HIS A 217 -9.60 -4.02 -13.40
N GLN A 218 -9.15 -3.13 -12.53
CA GLN A 218 -9.03 -3.36 -11.12
C GLN A 218 -10.37 -3.28 -10.39
N LEU A 219 -11.23 -2.33 -10.77
CA LEU A 219 -12.61 -2.24 -10.28
C LEU A 219 -13.42 -3.45 -10.72
N VAL A 220 -13.24 -3.87 -11.98
CA VAL A 220 -13.81 -5.12 -12.51
C VAL A 220 -13.30 -6.32 -11.72
N ALA A 221 -11.99 -6.44 -11.49
CA ALA A 221 -11.42 -7.53 -10.72
C ALA A 221 -11.95 -7.57 -9.27
N GLY A 222 -12.08 -6.42 -8.60
CA GLY A 222 -12.67 -6.34 -7.25
C GLY A 222 -14.14 -6.75 -7.21
N ALA A 223 -14.93 -6.31 -8.18
CA ALA A 223 -16.33 -6.70 -8.31
C ALA A 223 -16.49 -8.21 -8.57
N VAL A 224 -15.69 -8.75 -9.50
CA VAL A 224 -15.64 -10.17 -9.82
C VAL A 224 -15.21 -10.98 -8.60
N ALA A 225 -14.23 -10.50 -7.84
CA ALA A 225 -13.79 -11.14 -6.61
C ALA A 225 -14.94 -11.27 -5.59
N TYR A 226 -15.66 -10.17 -5.35
CA TYR A 226 -16.81 -10.18 -4.45
C TYR A 226 -17.91 -11.14 -4.91
N GLN A 227 -18.24 -11.11 -6.20
CA GLN A 227 -19.21 -12.02 -6.80
C GLN A 227 -18.76 -13.48 -6.65
N ALA A 228 -17.47 -13.76 -6.86
CA ALA A 228 -16.92 -15.10 -6.74
C ALA A 228 -17.03 -15.64 -5.31
N VAL A 229 -16.77 -14.80 -4.30
CA VAL A 229 -16.98 -15.17 -2.89
C VAL A 229 -18.45 -15.46 -2.62
N LYS A 230 -19.40 -14.61 -3.05
CA LYS A 230 -20.84 -14.86 -2.86
C LYS A 230 -21.31 -16.16 -3.50
N VAL A 231 -20.85 -16.45 -4.71
CA VAL A 231 -21.19 -17.70 -5.41
C VAL A 231 -20.63 -18.91 -4.65
N TRP A 232 -19.39 -18.82 -4.15
CA TRP A 232 -18.81 -19.88 -3.34
C TRP A 232 -19.54 -20.07 -2.01
N GLU A 233 -19.85 -18.99 -1.29
CA GLU A 233 -20.61 -19.03 -0.03
C GLU A 233 -21.94 -19.77 -0.22
N LYS A 234 -22.69 -19.43 -1.28
CA LYS A 234 -23.92 -20.13 -1.63
C LYS A 234 -23.70 -21.62 -1.91
N GLN A 235 -22.63 -21.98 -2.66
CA GLN A 235 -22.30 -23.38 -2.91
C GLN A 235 -21.93 -24.14 -1.62
N GLN A 236 -21.30 -23.46 -0.66
CA GLN A 236 -20.98 -24.03 0.65
C GLN A 236 -22.24 -24.24 1.49
N GLU A 237 -23.16 -23.28 1.52
CA GLU A 237 -24.45 -23.41 2.20
C GLU A 237 -25.27 -24.58 1.66
N GLU A 238 -25.27 -24.79 0.34
CA GLU A 238 -26.02 -25.88 -0.31
C GLU A 238 -25.40 -27.27 -0.09
N LYS A 239 -24.07 -27.36 0.03
CA LYS A 239 -23.36 -28.65 0.14
C LYS A 239 -23.03 -29.04 1.58
N GLY A 240 -22.77 -28.08 2.46
CA GLY A 240 -22.42 -28.30 3.87
C GLY A 240 -21.12 -29.08 4.11
N GLU A 241 -20.23 -29.18 3.12
CA GLU A 241 -19.01 -29.99 3.20
C GLU A 241 -17.79 -29.18 3.63
N PRO A 242 -16.86 -29.76 4.42
CA PRO A 242 -15.59 -29.10 4.73
C PRO A 242 -14.72 -29.00 3.47
N VAL A 243 -14.32 -27.78 3.10
CA VAL A 243 -13.46 -27.53 1.93
C VAL A 243 -12.03 -27.25 2.38
N SER A 244 -11.07 -27.96 1.80
CA SER A 244 -9.64 -27.68 2.02
C SER A 244 -9.22 -26.37 1.35
N HIS A 245 -8.25 -25.65 1.92
CA HIS A 245 -7.74 -24.37 1.37
C HIS A 245 -7.34 -24.46 -0.11
N GLY A 246 -6.63 -25.52 -0.49
CA GLY A 246 -6.24 -25.77 -1.88
C GLY A 246 -7.42 -26.04 -2.82
N THR A 247 -8.46 -26.73 -2.34
CA THR A 247 -9.70 -26.94 -3.11
C THR A 247 -10.46 -25.63 -3.27
N MET A 248 -10.57 -24.85 -2.19
CA MET A 248 -11.25 -23.55 -2.17
C MET A 248 -10.62 -22.57 -3.15
N LYS A 249 -9.28 -22.42 -3.14
CA LYS A 249 -8.55 -21.56 -4.08
C LYS A 249 -8.84 -21.90 -5.53
N LYS A 250 -8.87 -23.19 -5.88
CA LYS A 250 -9.19 -23.65 -7.25
C LYS A 250 -10.63 -23.34 -7.64
N VAL A 251 -11.57 -23.57 -6.73
CA VAL A 251 -13.00 -23.27 -6.96
C VAL A 251 -13.19 -21.78 -7.16
N ILE A 252 -12.66 -20.95 -6.26
CA ILE A 252 -12.74 -19.49 -6.35
C ILE A 252 -12.11 -18.96 -7.64
N ALA A 253 -10.91 -19.43 -8.00
CA ALA A 253 -10.26 -19.05 -9.25
C ALA A 253 -11.13 -19.39 -10.46
N SER A 254 -11.77 -20.58 -10.47
CA SER A 254 -12.66 -20.98 -11.56
C SER A 254 -13.92 -20.10 -11.65
N ILE A 255 -14.50 -19.73 -10.51
CA ILE A 255 -15.67 -18.84 -10.46
C ILE A 255 -15.28 -17.44 -10.93
N ALA A 256 -14.16 -16.90 -10.43
CA ALA A 256 -13.67 -15.58 -10.80
C ALA A 256 -13.36 -15.49 -12.30
N ALA A 257 -12.72 -16.50 -12.89
CA ALA A 257 -12.46 -16.54 -14.32
C ALA A 257 -13.76 -16.58 -15.15
N ALA A 258 -14.73 -17.39 -14.72
CA ALA A 258 -16.03 -17.47 -15.40
C ALA A 258 -16.81 -16.16 -15.30
N GLU A 259 -16.86 -15.54 -14.12
CA GLU A 259 -17.53 -14.26 -13.89
C GLU A 259 -16.84 -13.12 -14.66
N LEU A 260 -15.51 -13.09 -14.71
CA LEU A 260 -14.76 -12.11 -15.49
C LEU A 260 -15.10 -12.19 -16.98
N VAL A 261 -15.15 -13.40 -17.55
CA VAL A 261 -15.57 -13.61 -18.94
C VAL A 261 -16.99 -13.08 -19.16
N LYS A 262 -17.91 -13.39 -18.24
CA LYS A 262 -19.30 -12.92 -18.29
C LYS A 262 -19.40 -11.40 -18.30
N VAL A 263 -18.67 -10.74 -17.40
CA VAL A 263 -18.63 -9.28 -17.30
C VAL A 263 -18.10 -8.66 -18.60
N PHE A 264 -17.11 -9.29 -19.25
CA PHE A 264 -16.62 -8.81 -20.55
C PHE A 264 -17.60 -9.00 -21.70
N GLU A 265 -18.28 -10.14 -21.75
CA GLU A 265 -19.31 -10.41 -22.76
C GLU A 265 -20.48 -9.43 -22.62
N GLU A 266 -20.95 -9.18 -21.40
CA GLU A 266 -22.06 -8.27 -21.11
C GLU A 266 -21.73 -6.80 -21.42
N ARG A 267 -20.46 -6.43 -21.33
CA ARG A 267 -19.95 -5.09 -21.62
C ARG A 267 -19.59 -4.88 -23.10
N GLY A 268 -19.95 -5.82 -23.97
CA GLY A 268 -19.90 -5.63 -25.42
C GLY A 268 -18.50 -5.64 -26.03
N GLY A 269 -17.49 -6.19 -25.33
CA GLY A 269 -16.12 -6.23 -25.85
C GLY A 269 -15.45 -4.86 -26.03
N GLN A 270 -16.04 -3.78 -25.49
CA GLN A 270 -15.51 -2.41 -25.53
C GLN A 270 -14.39 -2.19 -24.50
N GLU A 271 -13.49 -3.15 -24.36
CA GLU A 271 -12.14 -2.78 -23.93
C GLU A 271 -11.39 -2.35 -25.19
N ASP A 272 -11.30 -1.03 -25.33
CA ASP A 272 -10.33 -0.31 -26.15
C ASP A 272 -10.66 -0.24 -27.66
N GLU A 273 -11.51 0.73 -28.03
CA GLU A 273 -11.39 1.41 -29.34
C GLU A 273 -10.08 2.24 -29.44
N GLU A 274 -9.27 2.29 -28.38
CA GLU A 274 -7.98 2.98 -28.34
C GLU A 274 -6.75 2.08 -28.55
N ASP A 275 -6.87 0.75 -28.52
CA ASP A 275 -5.71 -0.13 -28.63
C ASP A 275 -5.82 -1.12 -29.80
N ASP A 276 -5.04 -0.85 -30.86
CA ASP A 276 -4.53 -1.81 -31.83
C ASP A 276 -3.58 -2.86 -31.17
N ALA A 277 -3.94 -3.34 -29.97
CA ALA A 277 -3.12 -4.23 -29.17
C ALA A 277 -3.18 -5.67 -29.70
N ASP A 278 -1.99 -6.20 -29.98
CA ASP A 278 -1.69 -7.59 -30.31
C ASP A 278 -2.40 -8.58 -29.36
N GLY A 279 -2.80 -9.75 -29.88
CA GLY A 279 -3.53 -10.78 -29.14
C GLY A 279 -2.80 -11.27 -27.89
N GLU A 280 -1.47 -11.20 -27.88
CA GLU A 280 -0.66 -11.49 -26.69
C GLU A 280 -0.90 -10.49 -25.55
N LYS A 281 -1.02 -9.19 -25.84
CA LYS A 281 -1.28 -8.15 -24.83
C LYS A 281 -2.67 -8.32 -24.22
N LYS A 282 -3.68 -8.63 -25.04
CA LYS A 282 -5.05 -8.93 -24.58
C LYS A 282 -5.08 -10.15 -23.66
N LYS A 283 -4.32 -11.19 -24.01
CA LYS A 283 -4.18 -12.41 -23.17
C LYS A 283 -3.47 -12.12 -21.85
N GLN A 284 -2.39 -11.34 -21.86
CA GLN A 284 -1.67 -10.92 -20.66
C GLN A 284 -2.56 -10.09 -19.72
N LYS A 285 -3.28 -9.12 -20.28
CA LYS A 285 -4.24 -8.26 -19.56
C LYS A 285 -5.36 -9.07 -18.90
N LYS A 286 -5.96 -10.02 -19.63
CA LYS A 286 -6.95 -10.96 -19.08
C LYS A 286 -6.36 -11.82 -17.95
N GLY A 287 -5.20 -12.42 -18.15
CA GLY A 287 -4.54 -13.23 -17.13
C GLY A 287 -4.19 -12.43 -15.87
N MET A 288 -3.79 -11.17 -16.03
CA MET A 288 -3.61 -10.26 -14.90
C MET A 288 -4.92 -10.12 -14.11
N MET A 289 -6.02 -9.76 -14.77
CA MET A 289 -7.33 -9.58 -14.12
C MET A 289 -7.88 -10.82 -13.43
N GLU A 290 -7.69 -12.01 -14.01
CA GLU A 290 -8.08 -13.28 -13.38
C GLU A 290 -7.33 -13.49 -12.06
N ASN A 291 -6.02 -13.24 -12.07
CA ASN A 291 -5.21 -13.38 -10.88
C ASN A 291 -5.57 -12.33 -9.81
N MET A 292 -5.84 -11.09 -10.25
CA MET A 292 -6.29 -9.99 -9.41
C MET A 292 -7.59 -10.35 -8.67
N ALA A 293 -8.60 -10.81 -9.41
CA ALA A 293 -9.89 -11.19 -8.86
C ALA A 293 -9.79 -12.40 -7.91
N THR A 294 -9.02 -13.41 -8.31
CA THR A 294 -8.79 -14.61 -7.48
C THR A 294 -8.14 -14.26 -6.14
N SER A 295 -7.14 -13.39 -6.15
CA SER A 295 -6.41 -12.99 -4.95
C SER A 295 -7.29 -12.16 -4.02
N ALA A 296 -8.07 -11.22 -4.57
CA ALA A 296 -9.03 -10.43 -3.80
C ALA A 296 -10.10 -11.31 -3.14
N ALA A 297 -10.60 -12.31 -3.86
CA ALA A 297 -11.59 -13.24 -3.34
C ALA A 297 -11.01 -14.12 -2.21
N MET A 298 -9.79 -14.62 -2.38
CA MET A 298 -9.09 -15.38 -1.35
C MET A 298 -8.88 -14.55 -0.08
N ASN A 299 -8.42 -13.30 -0.22
CA ASN A 299 -8.22 -12.41 0.93
C ASN A 299 -9.54 -12.13 1.66
N LEU A 300 -10.64 -11.92 0.92
CA LEU A 300 -11.96 -11.72 1.54
C LEU A 300 -12.42 -12.96 2.31
N ILE A 301 -12.24 -14.15 1.75
CA ILE A 301 -12.61 -15.41 2.41
C ILE A 301 -11.74 -15.66 3.65
N GLU A 302 -10.43 -15.47 3.54
CA GLU A 302 -9.51 -15.67 4.66
C GLU A 302 -9.81 -14.68 5.80
N SER A 303 -10.15 -13.44 5.47
CA SER A 303 -10.58 -12.42 6.43
C SER A 303 -11.91 -12.79 7.12
N LYS A 304 -12.90 -13.28 6.36
CA LYS A 304 -14.22 -13.65 6.90
C LYS A 304 -14.23 -14.93 7.73
N TYR A 305 -13.49 -15.95 7.28
CA TYR A 305 -13.63 -17.32 7.77
C TYR A 305 -12.36 -17.84 8.48
N GLY A 306 -11.26 -17.08 8.47
CA GLY A 306 -10.05 -17.41 9.22
C GLY A 306 -9.29 -18.63 8.71
N PHE A 307 -9.46 -18.99 7.43
CA PHE A 307 -8.69 -20.09 6.82
C PHE A 307 -7.19 -19.76 6.90
N LYS A 308 -6.43 -20.56 7.65
CA LYS A 308 -4.97 -20.45 7.76
C LYS A 308 -4.28 -21.17 6.61
#